data_AF-A0A6I8P1W1-F1
#
_entry.id   AF-A0A6I8P1W1-F1
#
_cell.length_a   1.000
_cell.length_b   1.000
_cell.length_c   1.000
_cell.angle_alpha   90.00
_cell.angle_beta   90.00
_cell.angle_gamma   90.00
#
_symmetry.space_group_name_H-M   'P 1'
#
loop_
_entity.id
_entity.type
_entity.pdbx_description
1 polymer ?
#
loop_
_entity_poly.entity_id
_entity_poly.type
_entity_poly.pdbx_seq_one_letter_code
_entity_poly.pdbx_strand_id
1 'polypeptide(L)'
;MGFGSDLKNSHDALLKLQDWELRLLETVKKFMTLRIKSDKEYACTLQNLCNQVDKDSTIQMDYVSNVSKSWSLMIQQTEQLSRIMKTHAEDLNSGPLHRLTMMIKDKQQVKKSYVGVHQQIEAEMFKVTKTELEKLKSSYRQLIKEVNSAKEKYKEALAKGKEAEKAKDRYDKVTMKLHILHNQYVLALKGAQLHQHQYYDTTLPLLLNSLQRMQEEMIKALKGIFDEYSQITSLVTEEIVNVHKEIQTSVEQIDPSTEYDNFIETHRAPAVKQEIEFDTSLLEENENLQANEIMWNNLTAESLQAIPHRCRLPLEKYVQLTLILFIYIQLERLDLGV
;
A
#
# COMPACT_ATOMS: atom_id res chain seq x y z
N MET A 1 31.35 18.66 -5.24
CA MET A 1 31.04 17.63 -6.24
C MET A 1 29.61 17.86 -6.71
N GLY A 2 29.37 17.78 -8.01
CA GLY A 2 28.08 18.05 -8.63
C GLY A 2 28.12 17.80 -10.12
N PHE A 3 26.96 17.59 -10.73
CA PHE A 3 26.87 17.20 -12.14
C PHE A 3 27.54 18.23 -13.05
N GLY A 4 27.39 19.52 -12.75
CA GLY A 4 27.97 20.60 -13.56
C GLY A 4 29.49 20.72 -13.50
N SER A 5 30.13 20.28 -12.42
CA SER A 5 31.60 20.26 -12.34
C SER A 5 32.17 18.95 -12.87
N ASP A 6 31.51 17.82 -12.57
CA ASP A 6 32.15 16.50 -12.64
C ASP A 6 31.66 15.66 -13.84
N LEU A 7 30.50 15.99 -14.43
CA LEU A 7 29.82 15.15 -15.44
C LEU A 7 29.62 15.83 -16.80
N LYS A 8 30.43 16.86 -17.12
CA LYS A 8 30.34 17.63 -18.38
C LYS A 8 30.42 16.75 -19.65
N ASN A 9 31.11 15.61 -19.57
CA ASN A 9 31.30 14.68 -20.70
C ASN A 9 30.54 13.35 -20.51
N SER A 10 29.54 13.32 -19.63
CA SER A 10 28.88 12.09 -19.19
C SER A 10 27.38 12.07 -19.50
N HIS A 11 26.97 12.70 -20.60
CA HIS A 11 25.57 12.77 -21.04
C HIS A 11 24.90 11.39 -21.08
N ASP A 12 25.53 10.40 -21.73
CA ASP A 12 24.97 9.05 -21.85
C ASP A 12 24.79 8.36 -20.49
N ALA A 13 25.68 8.62 -19.53
CA ALA A 13 25.57 8.08 -18.18
C ALA A 13 24.37 8.71 -17.45
N LEU A 14 24.14 10.02 -17.62
CA LEU A 14 22.99 10.72 -17.06
C LEU A 14 21.66 10.26 -17.67
N LEU A 15 21.64 9.91 -18.96
CA LEU A 15 20.45 9.32 -19.59
C LEU A 15 20.15 7.93 -19.02
N LYS A 16 21.18 7.08 -18.91
CA LYS A 16 21.05 5.74 -18.32
C LYS A 16 20.59 5.79 -16.87
N LEU A 17 21.09 6.74 -16.08
CA LEU A 17 20.64 6.98 -14.71
C LEU A 17 19.14 7.30 -14.69
N GLN A 18 18.69 8.28 -15.47
CA GLN A 18 17.27 8.66 -15.54
C GLN A 18 16.36 7.50 -16.00
N ASP A 19 16.82 6.67 -16.94
CA ASP A 19 16.11 5.47 -17.39
C ASP A 19 16.03 4.38 -16.33
N TRP A 20 17.09 4.21 -15.54
CA TRP A 20 17.07 3.30 -14.40
C TRP A 20 16.11 3.79 -13.32
N GLU A 21 16.18 5.06 -12.95
CA GLU A 21 15.30 5.65 -11.94
C GLU A 21 13.82 5.58 -12.35
N LEU A 22 13.49 5.84 -13.63
CA LEU A 22 12.13 5.66 -14.15
C LEU A 22 11.63 4.23 -13.99
N ARG A 23 12.46 3.23 -14.32
CA ARG A 23 12.11 1.81 -14.15
C ARG A 23 11.94 1.43 -12.69
N LEU A 24 12.74 2.02 -11.80
CA LEU A 24 12.59 1.84 -10.35
C LEU A 24 11.24 2.37 -9.88
N LEU A 25 10.87 3.61 -10.25
CA LEU A 25 9.59 4.21 -9.87
C LEU A 25 8.40 3.39 -10.37
N GLU A 26 8.46 2.85 -11.59
CA GLU A 26 7.42 1.95 -12.10
C GLU A 26 7.34 0.63 -11.32
N THR A 27 8.47 0.09 -10.88
CA THR A 27 8.50 -1.09 -10.00
C THR A 27 7.83 -0.78 -8.66
N VAL A 28 8.15 0.36 -8.05
CA VAL A 28 7.52 0.82 -6.80
C VAL A 28 6.01 1.00 -6.97
N LYS A 29 5.58 1.60 -8.08
CA LYS A 29 4.15 1.79 -8.39
C LYS A 29 3.41 0.46 -8.50
N LYS A 30 4.00 -0.52 -9.18
CA LYS A 30 3.44 -1.88 -9.28
C LYS A 30 3.34 -2.53 -7.90
N PHE A 31 4.38 -2.42 -7.08
CA PHE A 31 4.37 -2.93 -5.72
C PHE A 31 3.26 -2.33 -4.86
N MET A 32 3.11 -1.00 -4.86
CA MET A 32 2.03 -0.31 -4.14
C MET A 32 0.65 -0.73 -4.65
N THR A 33 0.50 -0.90 -5.96
CA THR A 33 -0.76 -1.37 -6.58
C THR A 33 -1.12 -2.79 -6.09
N LEU A 34 -0.14 -3.68 -6.00
CA LEU A 34 -0.34 -5.02 -5.44
C LEU A 34 -0.70 -4.94 -3.96
N ARG A 35 -0.05 -4.07 -3.17
CA ARG A 35 -0.40 -3.88 -1.77
C ARG A 35 -1.85 -3.43 -1.58
N ILE A 36 -2.30 -2.43 -2.34
CA ILE A 36 -3.70 -1.97 -2.34
C ILE A 36 -4.66 -3.13 -2.65
N LYS A 37 -4.31 -3.95 -3.66
CA LYS A 37 -5.12 -5.11 -4.02
C LYS A 37 -5.20 -6.12 -2.87
N SER A 38 -4.08 -6.44 -2.24
CA SER A 38 -4.02 -7.36 -1.10
C SER A 38 -4.85 -6.87 0.08
N ASP A 39 -4.73 -5.59 0.45
CA ASP A 39 -5.48 -5.01 1.57
C ASP A 39 -6.99 -5.00 1.27
N LYS A 40 -7.42 -4.72 0.03
CA LYS A 40 -8.82 -4.82 -0.40
C LYS A 40 -9.36 -6.24 -0.36
N GLU A 41 -8.57 -7.22 -0.83
CA GLU A 41 -8.95 -8.62 -0.80
C GLU A 41 -9.10 -9.13 0.63
N TYR A 42 -8.17 -8.74 1.52
CA TYR A 42 -8.25 -9.09 2.94
C TYR A 42 -9.49 -8.50 3.60
N ALA A 43 -9.76 -7.20 3.41
CA ALA A 43 -10.99 -6.56 3.89
C ALA A 43 -12.26 -7.29 3.39
N CYS A 44 -12.32 -7.60 2.09
CA CYS A 44 -13.44 -8.31 1.50
C CYS A 44 -13.65 -9.70 2.14
N THR A 45 -12.58 -10.46 2.36
CA THR A 45 -12.65 -11.77 3.02
C THR A 45 -13.16 -11.66 4.45
N LEU A 46 -12.67 -10.68 5.23
CA LEU A 46 -13.16 -10.43 6.60
C LEU A 46 -14.65 -10.04 6.62
N GLN A 47 -15.08 -9.16 5.72
CA GLN A 47 -16.49 -8.80 5.60
C GLN A 47 -17.36 -10.02 5.24
N ASN A 48 -16.91 -10.85 4.31
CA ASN A 48 -17.64 -12.05 3.90
C ASN A 48 -17.75 -13.08 5.03
N LEU A 49 -16.73 -13.19 5.89
CA LEU A 49 -16.77 -14.02 7.09
C LEU A 49 -17.88 -13.54 8.04
N CYS A 50 -17.92 -12.24 8.35
CA CYS A 50 -18.94 -11.66 9.23
C CYS A 50 -20.36 -11.86 8.67
N ASN A 51 -20.54 -11.58 7.38
CA ASN A 51 -21.84 -11.72 6.70
C ASN A 51 -22.37 -13.17 6.65
N GLN A 52 -21.52 -14.19 6.76
CA GLN A 52 -21.95 -15.59 6.82
C GLN A 52 -22.55 -15.90 8.19
N VAL A 53 -21.92 -15.42 9.27
CA VAL A 53 -22.40 -15.65 10.63
C VAL A 53 -23.76 -15.00 10.87
N ASP A 54 -23.99 -13.80 10.33
CA ASP A 54 -25.29 -13.11 10.45
C ASP A 54 -26.44 -13.89 9.80
N LYS A 55 -26.19 -14.67 8.74
CA LYS A 55 -27.21 -15.48 8.07
C LYS A 55 -27.61 -16.72 8.88
N ASP A 56 -26.66 -17.28 9.62
CA ASP A 56 -26.88 -18.47 10.45
C ASP A 56 -27.46 -18.11 11.83
N SER A 57 -27.34 -16.86 12.27
CA SER A 57 -27.78 -16.35 13.58
C SER A 57 -29.29 -16.05 13.69
N THR A 58 -30.12 -16.57 12.78
CA THR A 58 -31.56 -16.22 12.66
C THR A 58 -32.44 -16.83 13.78
N ILE A 59 -31.85 -17.52 14.75
CA ILE A 59 -32.57 -18.07 15.92
C ILE A 59 -32.59 -16.99 17.00
N GLN A 60 -33.68 -16.22 17.08
CA GLN A 60 -33.92 -15.37 18.24
C GLN A 60 -34.08 -16.25 19.48
N MET A 61 -33.11 -16.17 20.39
CA MET A 61 -33.28 -16.70 21.73
C MET A 61 -34.17 -15.76 22.53
N ASP A 62 -35.05 -16.32 23.34
CA ASP A 62 -35.96 -15.60 24.24
C ASP A 62 -35.29 -15.16 25.55
N TYR A 63 -33.98 -15.41 25.67
CA TYR A 63 -33.16 -15.02 26.79
C TYR A 63 -31.81 -14.46 26.33
N VAL A 64 -31.14 -13.77 27.24
CA VAL A 64 -29.87 -13.09 27.02
C VAL A 64 -28.71 -13.95 27.50
N SER A 65 -27.81 -14.32 26.59
CA SER A 65 -26.55 -15.05 26.87
C SER A 65 -25.35 -14.11 26.84
N ASN A 66 -24.46 -14.18 27.84
CA ASN A 66 -23.24 -13.38 27.88
C ASN A 66 -22.23 -13.89 26.86
N VAL A 67 -22.14 -15.21 26.67
CA VAL A 67 -21.36 -15.82 25.59
C VAL A 67 -21.82 -15.32 24.22
N SER A 68 -23.14 -15.27 23.97
CA SER A 68 -23.70 -14.76 22.73
C SER A 68 -23.34 -13.29 22.49
N LYS A 69 -23.44 -12.44 23.53
CA LYS A 69 -23.01 -11.03 23.45
C LYS A 69 -21.53 -10.89 23.11
N SER A 70 -20.66 -11.61 23.81
CA SER A 70 -19.20 -11.55 23.57
C SER A 70 -18.87 -12.02 22.15
N TRP A 71 -19.52 -13.07 21.66
CA TRP A 71 -19.39 -13.54 20.29
C TRP A 71 -19.85 -12.49 19.26
N SER A 72 -21.01 -11.86 19.46
CA SER A 72 -21.47 -10.77 18.59
C SER A 72 -20.49 -9.60 18.56
N LEU A 73 -19.91 -9.22 19.70
CA LEU A 73 -18.90 -8.17 19.76
C LEU A 73 -17.62 -8.56 19.00
N MET A 74 -17.17 -9.82 19.07
CA MET A 74 -16.04 -10.30 18.28
C MET A 74 -16.27 -10.16 16.77
N ILE A 75 -17.48 -10.47 16.29
CA ILE A 75 -17.86 -10.29 14.88
C ILE A 75 -17.84 -8.80 14.51
N GLN A 76 -18.45 -7.94 15.33
CA GLN A 76 -18.48 -6.49 15.09
C GLN A 76 -17.07 -5.89 15.02
N GLN A 77 -16.17 -6.30 15.91
CA GLN A 77 -14.78 -5.86 15.90
C GLN A 77 -14.00 -6.40 14.68
N THR A 78 -14.29 -7.62 14.24
CA THR A 78 -13.74 -8.18 12.98
C THR A 78 -14.24 -7.42 11.75
N GLU A 79 -15.50 -6.98 11.76
CA GLU A 79 -16.05 -6.11 10.72
C GLU A 79 -15.41 -4.71 10.76
N GLN A 80 -15.13 -4.17 11.95
CA GLN A 80 -14.40 -2.92 12.08
C GLN A 80 -12.99 -3.02 11.45
N LEU A 81 -12.26 -4.12 11.71
CA LEU A 81 -10.96 -4.38 11.07
C LEU A 81 -11.07 -4.42 9.54
N SER A 82 -12.11 -5.06 9.00
CA SER A 82 -12.40 -5.06 7.56
C SER A 82 -12.50 -3.62 7.01
N ARG A 83 -13.25 -2.75 7.68
CA ARG A 83 -13.42 -1.35 7.28
C ARG A 83 -12.09 -0.58 7.30
N ILE A 84 -11.29 -0.74 8.36
CA ILE A 84 -9.96 -0.12 8.49
C ILE A 84 -9.07 -0.52 7.32
N MET A 85 -8.98 -1.83 7.03
CA MET A 85 -8.15 -2.34 5.93
C MET A 85 -8.61 -1.82 4.56
N LYS A 86 -9.92 -1.67 4.36
CA LYS A 86 -10.46 -1.04 3.16
C LYS A 86 -10.05 0.43 3.05
N THR A 87 -10.14 1.19 4.14
CA THR A 87 -9.71 2.60 4.20
C THR A 87 -8.22 2.73 3.91
N HIS A 88 -7.36 1.91 4.52
CA HIS A 88 -5.92 1.90 4.22
C HIS A 88 -5.65 1.72 2.72
N ALA A 89 -6.39 0.83 2.05
CA ALA A 89 -6.24 0.61 0.62
C ALA A 89 -6.73 1.79 -0.23
N GLU A 90 -7.77 2.50 0.19
CA GLU A 90 -8.32 3.68 -0.48
C GLU A 90 -7.40 4.91 -0.31
N ASP A 91 -6.88 5.12 0.89
CA ASP A 91 -5.92 6.19 1.22
C ASP A 91 -4.60 5.98 0.50
N LEU A 92 -4.08 4.73 0.50
CA LEU A 92 -2.87 4.41 -0.24
C LEU A 92 -3.03 4.66 -1.76
N ASN A 93 -4.21 4.35 -2.31
CA ASN A 93 -4.52 4.53 -3.72
C ASN A 93 -4.64 6.01 -4.11
N SER A 94 -5.38 6.79 -3.32
CA SER A 94 -5.67 8.20 -3.61
C SER A 94 -4.54 9.16 -3.20
N GLY A 95 -3.71 8.79 -2.23
CA GLY A 95 -2.59 9.59 -1.73
C GLY A 95 -1.24 9.20 -2.35
N PRO A 96 -0.44 8.32 -1.71
CA PRO A 96 0.91 7.99 -2.16
C PRO A 96 1.00 7.46 -3.60
N LEU A 97 0.12 6.53 -4.00
CA LEU A 97 0.16 5.95 -5.35
C LEU A 97 -0.14 7.00 -6.44
N HIS A 98 -1.11 7.89 -6.18
CA HIS A 98 -1.44 8.98 -7.11
C HIS A 98 -0.26 9.94 -7.28
N ARG A 99 0.34 10.41 -6.17
CA ARG A 99 1.52 11.30 -6.20
C ARG A 99 2.72 10.64 -6.88
N LEU A 100 2.98 9.36 -6.62
CA LEU A 100 4.01 8.59 -7.33
C LEU A 100 3.74 8.55 -8.84
N THR A 101 2.48 8.34 -9.24
CA THR A 101 2.08 8.31 -10.65
C THR A 101 2.29 9.67 -11.34
N MET A 102 2.02 10.79 -10.65
CA MET A 102 2.31 12.12 -11.20
C MET A 102 3.82 12.37 -11.28
N MET A 103 4.57 12.04 -10.24
CA MET A 103 6.02 12.17 -10.22
C MET A 103 6.71 11.39 -11.35
N ILE A 104 6.21 10.21 -11.72
CA ILE A 104 6.72 9.46 -12.89
C ILE A 104 6.52 10.26 -14.18
N LYS A 105 5.34 10.85 -14.40
CA LYS A 105 5.07 11.68 -15.58
C LYS A 105 5.96 12.92 -15.62
N ASP A 106 6.11 13.60 -14.48
CA ASP A 106 6.97 14.77 -14.36
C ASP A 106 8.43 14.41 -14.67
N LYS A 107 8.91 13.26 -14.17
CA LYS A 107 10.27 12.77 -14.48
C LYS A 107 10.47 12.52 -15.97
N GLN A 108 9.50 11.91 -16.64
CA GLN A 108 9.56 11.68 -18.09
C GLN A 108 9.65 13.00 -18.85
N GLN A 109 8.88 14.00 -18.42
CA GLN A 109 8.88 15.33 -19.02
C GLN A 109 10.21 16.07 -18.76
N VAL A 110 10.75 16.01 -17.54
CA VAL A 110 12.06 16.56 -17.20
C VAL A 110 13.16 15.93 -18.05
N LYS A 111 13.16 14.60 -18.20
CA LYS A 111 14.12 13.89 -19.06
C LYS A 111 14.04 14.38 -20.50
N LYS A 112 12.83 14.49 -21.05
CA LYS A 112 12.59 14.97 -22.43
C LYS A 112 13.07 16.40 -22.61
N SER A 113 12.77 17.28 -21.66
CA SER A 113 13.22 18.68 -21.67
C SER A 113 14.74 18.78 -21.61
N TYR A 114 15.39 18.04 -20.69
CA TYR A 114 16.84 17.99 -20.58
C TYR A 114 17.50 17.56 -21.90
N VAL A 115 17.02 16.47 -22.53
CA VAL A 115 17.56 16.00 -23.82
C VAL A 115 17.42 17.07 -24.90
N GLY A 116 16.26 17.72 -25.00
CA GLY A 116 16.02 18.77 -25.99
C GLY A 116 16.94 19.97 -25.80
N VAL A 117 17.07 20.46 -24.57
CA VAL A 117 17.96 21.60 -24.25
C VAL A 117 19.42 21.23 -24.48
N HIS A 118 19.85 20.04 -24.07
CA HIS A 118 21.22 19.55 -24.28
C HIS A 118 21.58 19.49 -25.77
N GLN A 119 20.72 18.89 -26.60
CA GLN A 119 20.91 18.82 -28.05
C GLN A 119 20.97 20.20 -28.68
N GLN A 120 20.13 21.14 -28.22
CA GLN A 120 20.12 22.50 -28.73
C GLN A 120 21.45 23.23 -28.42
N ILE A 121 21.94 23.17 -27.18
CA ILE A 121 23.20 23.85 -26.80
C ILE A 121 24.41 23.21 -27.50
N GLU A 122 24.41 21.89 -27.68
CA GLU A 122 25.47 21.19 -28.42
C GLU A 122 25.46 21.53 -29.91
N ALA A 123 24.29 21.59 -30.53
CA ALA A 123 24.16 21.94 -31.95
C ALA A 123 24.67 23.36 -32.22
N GLU A 124 24.33 24.33 -31.37
CA GLU A 124 24.83 25.71 -31.53
C GLU A 124 26.34 25.79 -31.29
N MET A 125 26.86 25.08 -30.28
CA MET A 125 28.30 24.98 -30.03
C MET A 125 29.04 24.42 -31.25
N PHE A 126 28.54 23.31 -31.82
CA PHE A 126 29.14 22.69 -33.00
C PHE A 126 29.07 23.60 -34.23
N LYS A 127 27.94 24.26 -34.46
CA LYS A 127 27.74 25.18 -35.58
C LYS A 127 28.75 26.33 -35.55
N VAL A 128 28.86 27.02 -34.42
CA VAL A 128 29.74 28.20 -34.27
C VAL A 128 31.21 27.80 -34.28
N THR A 129 31.59 26.73 -33.57
CA THR A 129 33.02 26.37 -33.39
C THR A 129 33.58 25.47 -34.49
N LYS A 130 32.74 24.79 -35.27
CA LYS A 130 33.18 23.88 -36.35
C LYS A 130 32.63 24.31 -37.70
N THR A 131 31.30 24.31 -37.87
CA THR A 131 30.68 24.46 -39.19
C THR A 131 30.99 25.82 -39.83
N GLU A 132 30.81 26.92 -39.10
CA GLU A 132 31.03 28.27 -39.61
C GLU A 132 32.53 28.57 -39.83
N LEU A 133 33.38 28.14 -38.89
CA LEU A 133 34.83 28.32 -39.02
C LEU A 133 35.40 27.53 -40.20
N GLU A 134 34.97 26.30 -40.45
CA GLU A 134 35.46 25.53 -41.60
C GLU A 134 35.01 26.12 -42.95
N LYS A 135 33.80 26.70 -43.02
CA LYS A 135 33.37 27.46 -44.20
C LYS A 135 34.31 28.63 -44.47
N LEU A 136 34.60 29.45 -43.46
CA LEU A 136 35.52 30.58 -43.58
C LEU A 136 36.94 30.13 -43.96
N LYS A 137 37.48 29.08 -43.33
CA LYS A 137 38.80 28.54 -43.69
C LYS A 137 38.85 28.02 -45.13
N SER A 138 37.78 27.37 -45.60
CA SER A 138 37.70 26.90 -46.99
C SER A 138 37.76 28.07 -47.98
N SER A 139 36.93 29.09 -47.77
CA SER A 139 36.96 30.33 -48.57
C SER A 139 38.31 31.05 -48.48
N TYR A 140 38.93 31.04 -47.30
CA TYR A 140 40.24 31.65 -47.08
C TYR A 140 41.32 30.96 -47.93
N ARG A 141 41.40 29.63 -47.86
CA ARG A 141 42.34 28.83 -48.68
C ARG A 141 42.15 29.07 -50.17
N GLN A 142 40.90 29.21 -50.62
CA GLN A 142 40.59 29.50 -52.01
C GLN A 142 41.06 30.90 -52.43
N LEU A 143 40.77 31.94 -51.63
CA LEU A 143 41.22 33.31 -51.92
C LEU A 143 42.74 33.45 -51.90
N ILE A 144 43.47 32.72 -51.04
CA ILE A 144 44.95 32.70 -51.08
C ILE A 144 45.44 32.21 -52.46
N LYS A 145 44.86 31.13 -53.00
CA LYS A 145 45.22 30.61 -54.33
C LYS A 145 44.94 31.64 -55.42
N GLU A 146 43.80 32.34 -55.33
CA GLU A 146 43.43 33.40 -56.27
C GLU A 146 44.37 34.62 -56.20
N VAL A 147 44.72 35.07 -54.99
CA VAL A 147 45.70 36.16 -54.79
C VAL A 147 47.06 35.77 -55.37
N ASN A 148 47.55 34.56 -55.09
CA ASN A 148 48.82 34.08 -55.63
C ASN A 148 48.79 34.00 -57.16
N SER A 149 47.70 33.50 -57.76
CA SER A 149 47.54 33.47 -59.22
C SER A 149 47.49 34.88 -59.84
N ALA A 150 46.77 35.81 -59.21
CA ALA A 150 46.69 37.20 -59.67
C ALA A 150 48.06 37.92 -59.55
N LYS A 151 48.82 37.62 -58.48
CA LYS A 151 50.16 38.14 -58.26
C LYS A 151 51.14 37.72 -59.35
N GLU A 152 51.15 36.43 -59.70
CA GLU A 152 52.02 35.93 -60.77
C GLU A 152 51.65 36.52 -62.13
N LYS A 153 50.35 36.60 -62.46
CA LYS A 153 49.88 37.25 -63.69
C LYS A 153 50.27 38.73 -63.77
N TYR A 154 50.22 39.46 -62.66
CA TYR A 154 50.67 40.84 -62.60
C TYR A 154 52.18 40.98 -62.85
N LYS A 155 52.99 40.12 -62.22
CA LYS A 155 54.45 40.08 -62.48
C LYS A 155 54.77 39.82 -63.95
N GLU A 156 54.07 38.89 -64.58
CA GLU A 156 54.25 38.60 -66.01
C GLU A 156 53.86 39.79 -66.90
N ALA A 157 52.74 40.46 -66.61
CA ALA A 157 52.28 41.63 -67.36
C ALA A 157 53.26 42.81 -67.23
N LEU A 158 53.84 43.00 -66.04
CA LEU A 158 54.93 43.95 -65.78
C LEU A 158 56.16 43.62 -66.62
N ALA A 159 56.61 42.37 -66.62
CA ALA A 159 57.79 41.94 -67.37
C ALA A 159 57.62 42.08 -68.89
N LYS A 160 56.39 41.89 -69.40
CA LYS A 160 56.06 41.99 -70.83
C LYS A 160 55.64 43.39 -71.28
N GLY A 161 55.51 44.36 -70.36
CA GLY A 161 55.12 45.74 -70.66
C GLY A 161 53.71 45.92 -71.26
N LYS A 162 52.83 44.93 -71.13
CA LYS A 162 51.49 44.90 -71.74
C LYS A 162 50.41 44.73 -70.68
N GLU A 163 49.38 45.56 -70.71
CA GLU A 163 48.20 45.51 -69.82
C GLU A 163 48.50 45.47 -68.30
N ALA A 164 49.67 45.99 -67.88
CA ALA A 164 50.13 45.90 -66.50
C ALA A 164 49.17 46.55 -65.48
N GLU A 165 48.56 47.70 -65.82
CA GLU A 165 47.64 48.40 -64.92
C GLU A 165 46.35 47.59 -64.67
N LYS A 166 45.80 46.97 -65.72
CA LYS A 166 44.62 46.10 -65.60
C LYS A 166 44.91 44.85 -64.75
N ALA A 167 46.12 44.29 -64.86
CA ALA A 167 46.55 43.17 -64.05
C ALA A 167 46.77 43.57 -62.58
N LYS A 168 47.28 44.78 -62.34
CA LYS A 168 47.42 45.39 -61.02
C LYS A 168 46.07 45.58 -60.33
N ASP A 169 45.12 46.23 -61.01
CA ASP A 169 43.76 46.45 -60.49
C ASP A 169 43.08 45.14 -60.07
N ARG A 170 43.27 44.09 -60.87
CA ARG A 170 42.75 42.75 -60.54
C ARG A 170 43.43 42.17 -59.30
N TYR A 171 44.75 42.28 -59.20
CA TYR A 171 45.50 41.81 -58.04
C TYR A 171 45.07 42.55 -56.77
N ASP A 172 44.97 43.89 -56.82
CA ASP A 172 44.56 44.72 -55.69
C ASP A 172 43.13 44.40 -55.25
N LYS A 173 42.21 44.19 -56.20
CA LYS A 173 40.82 43.81 -55.91
C LYS A 173 40.70 42.46 -55.20
N VAL A 174 41.44 41.43 -55.66
CA VAL A 174 41.41 40.11 -55.03
C VAL A 174 42.13 40.14 -53.67
N THR A 175 43.20 40.92 -53.53
CA THR A 175 43.89 41.14 -52.26
C THR A 175 42.99 41.83 -51.23
N MET A 176 42.23 42.85 -51.65
CA MET A 176 41.23 43.49 -50.79
C MET A 176 40.17 42.50 -50.30
N LYS A 177 39.67 41.61 -51.17
CA LYS A 177 38.75 40.54 -50.77
C LYS A 177 39.37 39.58 -49.74
N LEU A 178 40.64 39.22 -49.91
CA LEU A 178 41.37 38.39 -48.94
C LEU A 178 41.46 39.10 -47.58
N HIS A 179 41.80 40.39 -47.54
CA HIS A 179 41.88 41.16 -46.30
C HIS A 179 40.52 41.26 -45.59
N ILE A 180 39.45 41.50 -46.34
CA ILE A 180 38.09 41.51 -45.77
C ILE A 180 37.75 40.14 -45.17
N LEU A 181 38.01 39.05 -45.89
CA LEU A 181 37.76 37.70 -45.38
C LEU A 181 38.64 37.37 -44.17
N HIS A 182 39.90 37.83 -44.16
CA HIS A 182 40.78 37.66 -43.02
C HIS A 182 40.19 38.28 -41.75
N ASN A 183 39.72 39.53 -41.85
CA ASN A 183 39.09 40.21 -40.73
C ASN A 183 37.83 39.47 -40.26
N GLN A 184 36.98 39.01 -41.19
CA GLN A 184 35.81 38.20 -40.85
C GLN A 184 36.18 36.90 -40.13
N TYR A 185 37.22 36.20 -40.61
CA TYR A 185 37.70 34.97 -39.99
C TYR A 185 38.26 35.21 -38.59
N VAL A 186 39.07 36.24 -38.38
CA VAL A 186 39.63 36.58 -37.07
C VAL A 186 38.52 36.93 -36.07
N LEU A 187 37.53 37.72 -36.49
CA LEU A 187 36.37 38.05 -35.65
C LEU A 187 35.54 36.81 -35.32
N ALA A 188 35.22 35.96 -36.31
CA ALA A 188 34.47 34.72 -36.10
C ALA A 188 35.24 33.76 -35.18
N LEU A 189 36.56 33.66 -35.33
CA LEU A 189 37.41 32.85 -34.45
C LEU A 189 37.33 33.33 -33.00
N LYS A 190 37.37 34.65 -32.77
CA LYS A 190 37.22 35.23 -31.42
C LYS A 190 35.82 35.00 -30.85
N GLY A 191 34.78 35.16 -31.67
CA GLY A 191 33.41 34.82 -31.29
C GLY A 191 33.25 33.35 -30.89
N ALA A 192 33.82 32.43 -31.68
CA ALA A 192 33.79 31.00 -31.38
C ALA A 192 34.58 30.63 -30.11
N GLN A 193 35.72 31.27 -29.84
CA GLN A 193 36.48 31.09 -28.60
C GLN A 193 35.66 31.52 -27.38
N LEU A 194 35.00 32.68 -27.45
CA LEU A 194 34.13 33.16 -26.38
C LEU A 194 32.93 32.24 -26.17
N HIS A 195 32.28 31.80 -27.24
CA HIS A 195 31.14 30.88 -27.18
C HIS A 195 31.53 29.52 -26.58
N GLN A 196 32.72 28.99 -26.94
CA GLN A 196 33.24 27.76 -26.36
C GLN A 196 33.48 27.90 -24.85
N HIS A 197 34.07 29.01 -24.41
CA HIS A 197 34.29 29.29 -23.00
C HIS A 197 32.96 29.38 -22.24
N GLN A 198 32.00 30.16 -22.75
CA GLN A 198 30.66 30.27 -22.18
C GLN A 198 29.95 28.92 -22.07
N TYR A 199 30.08 28.06 -23.10
CA TYR A 199 29.49 26.72 -23.09
C TYR A 199 30.04 25.86 -21.94
N TYR A 200 31.36 25.73 -21.82
CA TYR A 200 31.99 24.80 -20.87
C TYR A 200 32.02 25.31 -19.43
N ASP A 201 32.09 26.63 -19.25
CA ASP A 201 32.30 27.23 -17.93
C ASP A 201 31.00 27.78 -17.33
N THR A 202 29.93 27.88 -18.11
CA THR A 202 28.66 28.42 -17.63
C THR A 202 27.46 27.62 -18.10
N THR A 203 27.17 27.57 -19.40
CA THR A 203 25.88 27.06 -19.91
C THR A 203 25.67 25.58 -19.58
N LEU A 204 26.61 24.71 -19.94
CA LEU A 204 26.50 23.27 -19.68
C LEU A 204 26.52 22.97 -18.17
N PRO A 205 27.45 23.52 -17.35
CA PRO A 205 27.42 23.33 -15.91
C PRO A 205 26.09 23.72 -15.26
N LEU A 206 25.48 24.84 -15.68
CA LEU A 206 24.19 25.30 -15.14
C LEU A 206 23.06 24.34 -15.50
N LEU A 207 23.02 23.84 -16.74
CA LEU A 207 22.04 22.83 -17.16
C LEU A 207 22.16 21.56 -16.31
N LEU A 208 23.39 21.08 -16.12
CA LEU A 208 23.67 19.85 -15.36
C LEU A 208 23.35 20.01 -13.86
N ASN A 209 23.70 21.14 -13.25
CA ASN A 209 23.34 21.43 -11.86
C ASN A 209 21.83 21.56 -11.68
N SER A 210 21.12 22.14 -12.66
CA SER A 210 19.65 22.21 -12.65
C SER A 210 19.03 20.81 -12.71
N LEU A 211 19.57 19.92 -13.56
CA LEU A 211 19.16 18.52 -13.60
C LEU A 211 19.38 17.82 -12.25
N GLN A 212 20.55 18.02 -11.63
CA GLN A 212 20.86 17.44 -10.32
C GLN A 212 19.85 17.90 -9.26
N ARG A 213 19.60 19.21 -9.18
CA ARG A 213 18.65 19.77 -8.22
C ARG A 213 17.25 19.19 -8.39
N MET A 214 16.78 19.08 -9.64
CA MET A 214 15.49 18.45 -9.91
C MET A 214 15.47 16.99 -9.43
N GLN A 215 16.53 16.22 -9.68
CA GLN A 215 16.61 14.83 -9.19
C GLN A 215 16.59 14.75 -7.66
N GLU A 216 17.31 15.63 -6.97
CA GLU A 216 17.33 15.70 -5.50
C GLU A 216 15.96 16.08 -4.92
N GLU A 217 15.25 17.03 -5.53
CA GLU A 217 13.88 17.40 -5.14
C GLU A 217 12.91 16.22 -5.34
N MET A 218 13.04 15.47 -6.43
CA MET A 218 12.28 14.24 -6.65
C MET A 218 12.57 13.15 -5.61
N ILE A 219 13.84 12.96 -5.22
CA ILE A 219 14.21 12.01 -4.17
C ILE A 219 13.57 12.40 -2.84
N LYS A 220 13.55 13.70 -2.52
CA LYS A 220 12.87 14.22 -1.32
C LYS A 220 11.37 13.95 -1.36
N ALA A 221 10.72 14.14 -2.51
CA ALA A 221 9.30 13.82 -2.68
C ALA A 221 9.03 12.30 -2.53
N LEU A 222 9.88 11.46 -3.12
CA LEU A 222 9.79 10.00 -2.98
C LEU A 222 9.93 9.56 -1.52
N LYS A 223 10.83 10.19 -0.75
CA LYS A 223 10.95 9.93 0.69
C LYS A 223 9.62 10.18 1.42
N GLY A 224 8.95 11.30 1.13
CA GLY A 224 7.64 11.60 1.71
C GLY A 224 6.56 10.59 1.32
N ILE A 225 6.57 10.11 0.07
CA ILE A 225 5.69 9.05 -0.41
C ILE A 225 5.92 7.74 0.38
N PHE A 226 7.18 7.38 0.66
CA PHE A 226 7.51 6.19 1.43
C PHE A 226 7.15 6.31 2.91
N ASP A 227 7.33 7.47 3.50
CA ASP A 227 6.92 7.74 4.89
C ASP A 227 5.41 7.54 5.04
N GLU A 228 4.62 8.17 4.17
CA GLU A 228 3.16 8.05 4.20
C GLU A 228 2.68 6.62 3.87
N TYR A 229 3.33 5.93 2.93
CA TYR A 229 3.08 4.50 2.69
C TYR A 229 3.26 3.68 3.97
N SER A 230 4.35 3.91 4.71
CA SER A 230 4.64 3.15 5.93
C SER A 230 3.62 3.40 7.04
N GLN A 231 3.13 4.64 7.15
CA GLN A 231 2.10 5.02 8.13
C GLN A 231 0.75 4.37 7.79
N ILE A 232 0.29 4.49 6.54
CA ILE A 232 -1.00 3.95 6.09
C ILE A 232 -1.01 2.42 6.15
N THR A 233 0.10 1.76 5.79
CA THR A 233 0.13 0.29 5.68
C THR A 233 0.50 -0.44 6.97
N SER A 234 0.67 0.30 8.07
CA SER A 234 0.96 -0.26 9.39
C SER A 234 -0.24 -1.02 9.95
N LEU A 235 0.02 -2.21 10.49
CA LEU A 235 -1.00 -3.03 11.20
C LEU A 235 -0.92 -2.88 12.71
N VAL A 236 -0.04 -2.01 13.21
CA VAL A 236 0.18 -1.74 14.64
C VAL A 236 -0.23 -0.31 14.98
N THR A 237 -1.23 0.22 14.26
CA THR A 237 -1.85 1.51 14.57
C THR A 237 -2.70 1.40 15.82
N GLU A 238 -2.91 2.52 16.51
CA GLU A 238 -3.76 2.58 17.71
C GLU A 238 -5.18 2.06 17.41
N GLU A 239 -5.71 2.34 16.22
CA GLU A 239 -7.03 1.88 15.80
C GLU A 239 -7.13 0.35 15.74
N ILE A 240 -6.15 -0.33 15.12
CA ILE A 240 -6.11 -1.79 15.04
C ILE A 240 -5.85 -2.41 16.42
N VAL A 241 -4.98 -1.79 17.22
CA VAL A 241 -4.74 -2.22 18.61
C VAL A 241 -6.03 -2.16 19.43
N ASN A 242 -6.83 -1.09 19.28
CA ASN A 242 -8.10 -0.95 19.98
C ASN A 242 -9.10 -2.03 19.56
N VAL A 243 -9.18 -2.39 18.28
CA VAL A 243 -10.02 -3.51 17.81
C VAL A 243 -9.68 -4.80 18.56
N HIS A 244 -8.39 -5.15 18.63
CA HIS A 244 -7.97 -6.36 19.33
C HIS A 244 -8.17 -6.28 20.86
N LYS A 245 -8.06 -5.09 21.45
CA LYS A 245 -8.30 -4.87 22.87
C LYS A 245 -9.79 -5.03 23.24
N GLU A 246 -10.71 -4.54 22.41
CA GLU A 246 -12.15 -4.72 22.62
C GLU A 246 -12.55 -6.20 22.52
N ILE A 247 -11.95 -6.95 21.56
CA ILE A 247 -12.11 -8.41 21.47
C ILE A 247 -11.64 -9.08 22.76
N GLN A 248 -10.45 -8.73 23.26
CA GLN A 248 -9.94 -9.33 24.49
C GLN A 248 -10.85 -9.01 25.68
N THR A 249 -11.28 -7.76 25.80
CA THR A 249 -12.15 -7.31 26.89
C THR A 249 -13.51 -8.03 26.86
N SER A 250 -14.06 -8.31 25.68
CA SER A 250 -15.33 -9.04 25.56
C SER A 250 -15.23 -10.49 26.05
N VAL A 251 -14.07 -11.13 25.85
CA VAL A 251 -13.81 -12.49 26.34
C VAL A 251 -13.64 -12.49 27.86
N GLU A 252 -12.93 -11.50 28.41
CA GLU A 252 -12.72 -11.36 29.86
C GLU A 252 -14.03 -11.09 30.64
N GLN A 253 -15.06 -10.58 29.98
CA GLN A 253 -16.39 -10.33 30.58
C GLN A 253 -17.27 -11.59 30.69
N ILE A 254 -16.87 -12.72 30.11
CA ILE A 254 -17.64 -13.95 30.19
C ILE A 254 -17.51 -14.52 31.61
N ASP A 255 -18.61 -14.50 32.34
CA ASP A 255 -18.73 -15.11 33.66
C ASP A 255 -19.65 -16.35 33.60
N PRO A 256 -19.09 -17.57 33.72
CA PRO A 256 -19.87 -18.80 33.70
C PRO A 256 -20.95 -18.87 34.79
N SER A 257 -20.77 -18.17 35.91
CA SER A 257 -21.71 -18.22 37.04
C SER A 257 -23.01 -17.46 36.78
N THR A 258 -23.00 -16.48 35.87
CA THR A 258 -24.16 -15.62 35.55
C THR A 258 -24.79 -15.91 34.19
N GLU A 259 -24.19 -16.81 33.39
CA GLU A 259 -24.64 -17.13 32.02
C GLU A 259 -26.12 -17.56 31.94
N TYR A 260 -26.60 -18.29 32.96
CA TYR A 260 -27.95 -18.84 32.98
C TYR A 260 -28.97 -17.98 33.76
N ASP A 261 -28.56 -16.86 34.37
CA ASP A 261 -29.44 -16.09 35.25
C ASP A 261 -30.68 -15.60 34.51
N ASN A 262 -30.49 -15.00 33.33
CA ASN A 262 -31.62 -14.53 32.52
C ASN A 262 -32.49 -15.68 32.00
N PHE A 263 -31.88 -16.81 31.62
CA PHE A 263 -32.63 -18.00 31.22
C PHE A 263 -33.52 -18.51 32.37
N ILE A 264 -32.97 -18.61 33.57
CA ILE A 264 -33.68 -19.01 34.79
C ILE A 264 -34.82 -18.03 35.07
N GLU A 265 -34.57 -16.72 35.01
CA GLU A 265 -35.62 -15.71 35.23
C GLU A 265 -36.77 -15.81 34.22
N THR A 266 -36.45 -15.95 32.93
CA THR A 266 -37.44 -16.08 31.85
C THR A 266 -38.29 -17.35 32.00
N HIS A 267 -37.69 -18.46 32.44
CA HIS A 267 -38.34 -19.77 32.51
C HIS A 267 -38.77 -20.21 33.91
N ARG A 268 -38.59 -19.37 34.94
CA ARG A 268 -38.95 -19.72 36.32
C ARG A 268 -40.46 -19.91 36.41
N ALA A 269 -40.88 -21.17 36.48
CA ALA A 269 -42.25 -21.54 36.82
C ALA A 269 -42.32 -22.01 38.28
N PRO A 270 -43.36 -21.62 39.04
CA PRO A 270 -43.57 -22.18 40.38
C PRO A 270 -43.81 -23.68 40.27
N ALA A 271 -43.13 -24.46 41.11
CA ALA A 271 -43.39 -25.89 41.21
C ALA A 271 -44.81 -26.10 41.74
N VAL A 272 -45.71 -26.59 40.90
CA VAL A 272 -47.04 -27.03 41.33
C VAL A 272 -46.86 -28.39 41.99
N LYS A 273 -46.70 -28.39 43.32
CA LYS A 273 -46.86 -29.62 44.10
C LYS A 273 -48.35 -29.89 44.18
N GLN A 274 -48.82 -30.89 43.44
CA GLN A 274 -50.10 -31.50 43.75
C GLN A 274 -49.90 -32.26 45.06
N GLU A 275 -50.57 -31.82 46.11
CA GLU A 275 -50.65 -32.62 47.34
C GLU A 275 -51.41 -33.90 46.99
N ILE A 276 -50.73 -35.03 47.14
CA ILE A 276 -51.33 -36.34 46.95
C ILE A 276 -52.06 -36.64 48.24
N GLU A 277 -53.36 -36.36 48.25
CA GLU A 277 -54.23 -36.62 49.38
C GLU A 277 -55.09 -37.86 49.11
N PHE A 278 -55.51 -38.54 50.18
CA PHE A 278 -56.48 -39.61 50.07
C PHE A 278 -57.83 -39.02 49.65
N ASP A 279 -58.37 -39.49 48.52
CA ASP A 279 -59.67 -39.04 48.01
C ASP A 279 -60.80 -39.52 48.93
N THR A 280 -61.31 -38.61 49.77
CA THR A 280 -62.33 -38.92 50.77
C THR A 280 -63.69 -39.28 50.15
N SER A 281 -63.92 -38.95 48.87
CA SER A 281 -65.16 -39.37 48.17
C SER A 281 -65.27 -40.89 48.06
N LEU A 282 -64.13 -41.60 48.09
CA LEU A 282 -64.08 -43.07 48.05
C LEU A 282 -64.62 -43.73 49.33
N LEU A 283 -64.85 -42.97 50.40
CA LEU A 283 -65.38 -43.45 51.69
C LEU A 283 -66.88 -43.22 51.87
N GLU A 284 -67.55 -42.53 50.93
CA GLU A 284 -68.96 -42.13 51.07
C GLU A 284 -69.94 -43.31 51.24
N GLU A 285 -69.58 -44.49 50.72
CA GLU A 285 -70.39 -45.72 50.81
C GLU A 285 -69.87 -46.73 51.85
N ASN A 286 -68.85 -46.39 52.66
CA ASN A 286 -68.24 -47.34 53.61
C ASN A 286 -67.88 -46.71 54.97
N GLU A 287 -68.59 -47.12 56.03
CA GLU A 287 -68.39 -46.57 57.39
C GLU A 287 -67.15 -47.14 58.13
N ASN A 288 -66.53 -48.22 57.64
CA ASN A 288 -65.50 -48.96 58.37
C ASN A 288 -64.06 -48.67 57.92
N LEU A 289 -63.88 -47.83 56.90
CA LEU A 289 -62.56 -47.47 56.35
C LEU A 289 -62.22 -46.02 56.70
N GLN A 290 -60.98 -45.75 57.11
CA GLN A 290 -60.49 -44.40 57.40
C GLN A 290 -59.47 -43.94 56.37
N ALA A 291 -59.58 -42.68 55.95
CA ALA A 291 -58.64 -42.06 55.04
C ALA A 291 -57.22 -42.07 55.63
N ASN A 292 -56.22 -42.35 54.80
CA ASN A 292 -54.80 -42.41 55.19
C ASN A 292 -54.43 -43.49 56.23
N GLU A 293 -55.31 -44.44 56.54
CA GLU A 293 -55.02 -45.53 57.48
C GLU A 293 -54.95 -46.90 56.79
N ILE A 294 -54.00 -47.73 57.22
CA ILE A 294 -53.86 -49.11 56.73
C ILE A 294 -54.81 -50.01 57.51
N MET A 295 -55.69 -50.71 56.79
CA MET A 295 -56.56 -51.73 57.40
C MET A 295 -55.79 -53.01 57.68
N TRP A 296 -55.34 -53.17 58.92
CA TRP A 296 -54.64 -54.36 59.38
C TRP A 296 -55.60 -55.32 60.10
N ASN A 297 -55.99 -56.41 59.45
CA ASN A 297 -56.86 -57.43 60.03
C ASN A 297 -56.51 -58.83 59.51
N ASN A 298 -57.27 -59.84 59.93
CA ASN A 298 -57.03 -61.25 59.59
C ASN A 298 -57.11 -61.55 58.08
N LEU A 299 -57.67 -60.64 57.27
CA LEU A 299 -57.79 -60.77 55.81
C LEU A 299 -56.64 -60.08 55.06
N THR A 300 -55.98 -59.07 55.65
CA THR A 300 -54.94 -58.25 55.01
C THR A 300 -53.53 -58.46 55.58
N ALA A 301 -53.38 -59.10 56.74
CA ALA A 301 -52.10 -59.24 57.43
C ALA A 301 -51.01 -59.95 56.60
N GLU A 302 -51.33 -61.04 55.89
CA GLU A 302 -50.36 -61.81 55.11
C GLU A 302 -49.85 -61.02 53.88
N SER A 303 -50.74 -60.29 53.21
CA SER A 303 -50.37 -59.47 52.04
C SER A 303 -49.58 -58.23 52.43
N LEU A 304 -49.93 -57.57 53.56
CA LEU A 304 -49.24 -56.38 54.06
C LEU A 304 -47.82 -56.69 54.57
N GLN A 305 -47.56 -57.87 55.14
CA GLN A 305 -46.22 -58.27 55.59
C GLN A 305 -45.18 -58.34 54.46
N ALA A 306 -45.61 -58.64 53.23
CA ALA A 306 -44.72 -58.70 52.06
C ALA A 306 -44.40 -57.32 51.44
N ILE A 307 -45.19 -56.29 51.74
CA ILE A 307 -45.10 -54.96 51.10
C ILE A 307 -43.82 -54.19 51.49
N PRO A 308 -43.39 -54.12 52.76
CA PRO A 308 -42.19 -53.36 53.15
C PRO A 308 -40.93 -53.82 52.40
N HIS A 309 -40.75 -55.13 52.24
CA HIS A 309 -39.61 -55.68 51.51
C HIS A 309 -39.71 -55.41 50.00
N ARG A 310 -40.94 -55.39 49.45
CA ARG A 310 -41.20 -55.12 48.02
C ARG A 310 -41.00 -53.65 47.66
N CYS A 311 -41.36 -52.73 48.56
CA CYS A 311 -41.20 -51.28 48.38
C CYS A 311 -39.75 -50.82 48.63
N ARG A 312 -39.00 -51.48 49.51
CA ARG A 312 -37.63 -51.08 49.86
C ARG A 312 -36.61 -51.28 48.73
N LEU A 313 -36.69 -52.39 47.99
CA LEU A 313 -35.73 -52.73 46.93
C LEU A 313 -35.66 -51.69 45.78
N PRO A 314 -36.78 -51.16 45.25
CA PRO A 314 -36.74 -50.08 44.27
C PRO A 314 -36.15 -48.78 44.84
N LEU A 315 -36.53 -48.40 46.06
CA LEU A 315 -36.07 -47.16 46.70
C LEU A 315 -34.55 -47.13 46.87
N GLU A 316 -33.95 -48.22 47.32
CA GLU A 316 -32.48 -48.33 47.45
C GLU A 316 -31.78 -48.20 46.07
N LYS A 317 -32.34 -48.80 45.01
CA LYS A 317 -31.81 -48.64 43.64
C LYS A 317 -31.87 -47.20 43.13
N TYR A 318 -32.95 -46.46 43.39
CA TYR A 318 -33.08 -45.06 42.95
C TYR A 318 -32.06 -44.15 43.65
N VAL A 319 -31.81 -44.34 44.95
CA VAL A 319 -30.79 -43.60 45.69
C VAL A 319 -29.38 -43.93 45.18
N GLN A 320 -29.14 -45.18 44.79
CA GLN A 320 -27.85 -45.59 44.25
C GLN A 320 -27.59 -44.98 42.86
N LEU A 321 -28.61 -44.89 42.00
CA LEU A 321 -28.54 -44.27 40.68
C LEU A 321 -28.23 -42.76 40.75
N THR A 322 -28.84 -42.03 41.69
CA THR A 322 -28.55 -40.60 41.86
C THR A 322 -27.14 -40.35 42.38
N LEU A 323 -26.64 -41.20 43.27
CA LEU A 323 -25.24 -41.16 43.73
C LEU A 323 -24.25 -41.48 42.59
N ILE A 324 -24.56 -42.47 41.74
CA ILE A 324 -23.72 -42.81 40.58
C ILE A 324 -23.67 -41.63 39.59
N LEU A 325 -24.80 -41.00 39.31
CA LEU A 325 -24.85 -39.83 38.42
C LEU A 325 -24.05 -38.65 38.99
N PHE A 326 -24.13 -38.41 40.30
CA PHE A 326 -23.34 -37.39 40.97
C PHE A 326 -21.83 -37.67 40.90
N ILE A 327 -21.40 -38.91 41.17
CA ILE A 327 -19.99 -39.33 41.08
C ILE A 327 -19.48 -39.23 39.64
N TYR A 328 -20.28 -39.63 38.65
CA TYR A 328 -19.93 -39.53 37.23
C TYR A 328 -19.66 -38.08 36.80
N ILE A 329 -20.53 -37.13 37.19
CA ILE A 329 -20.35 -35.70 36.90
C ILE A 329 -19.09 -35.13 37.55
N GLN A 330 -18.74 -35.58 38.77
CA GLN A 330 -17.50 -35.14 39.44
C GLN A 330 -16.24 -35.73 38.80
N LEU A 331 -16.31 -36.96 38.28
CA LEU A 331 -15.20 -37.61 37.59
C LEU A 331 -14.94 -36.99 36.20
N GLU A 332 -15.98 -36.68 35.41
CA GLU A 332 -15.80 -35.99 34.13
C GLU A 332 -15.20 -34.58 34.28
N ARG A 333 -15.47 -33.90 35.40
CA ARG A 333 -14.83 -32.61 35.71
C ARG A 333 -13.32 -32.73 35.99
N LEU A 334 -12.85 -33.88 36.47
CA LEU A 334 -11.42 -34.13 36.73
C LEU A 334 -10.64 -34.46 35.44
N ASP A 335 -11.28 -35.07 34.44
CA ASP A 335 -10.66 -35.43 33.16
C ASP A 335 -10.61 -34.25 32.15
N LEU A 336 -11.48 -33.25 32.29
CA LEU A 336 -11.55 -32.08 31.39
C LEU A 336 -10.55 -30.95 31.71
N GLY A 337 -9.72 -31.10 32.74
CA GLY A 337 -8.61 -30.16 33.02
C GLY A 337 -9.04 -28.71 33.20
N VAL A 338 -10.14 -28.46 33.90
CA VAL A 338 -10.47 -27.14 34.46
C VAL A 338 -9.90 -27.02 35.86
#